data_AF-A0A959BKJ4-F1
#
_entry.id   AF-A0A959BKJ4-F1
#
_cell.length_a   1.000
_cell.length_b   1.000
_cell.length_c   1.000
_cell.angle_alpha   90.00
_cell.angle_beta   90.00
_cell.angle_gamma   90.00
#
_symmetry.space_group_name_H-M   'P 1'
#
loop_
_entity.id
_entity.type
_entity.pdbx_description
1 polymer ?
#
loop_
_entity_poly.entity_id
_entity_poly.type
_entity_poly.pdbx_seq_one_letter_code
_entity_poly.pdbx_strand_id
1 'polypeptide(L)' 'MDYDPKEFLLFALAHFGIEAISQEGNLVMLEKGYTIEIEGKNLFKLLQAGLVVAPFADVETLCQFIKMDQKG' A
#
# COMPACT_ATOMS: atom_id res chain seq x y z
N MET A 1 9.13 20.34 4.49
CA MET A 1 8.05 19.94 3.59
C MET A 1 7.34 18.78 4.27
N ASP A 2 6.17 19.03 4.85
CA ASP A 2 5.29 17.95 5.28
C ASP A 2 4.65 17.39 4.01
N TYR A 3 4.97 16.14 3.66
CA TYR A 3 4.28 15.42 2.60
C TYR A 3 3.18 14.57 3.23
N ASP A 4 2.06 14.45 2.53
CA ASP A 4 0.99 13.56 2.95
C ASP A 4 1.39 12.10 2.65
N PRO A 5 1.38 11.20 3.65
CA PRO A 5 1.81 9.82 3.45
C PRO A 5 0.91 9.04 2.49
N LYS A 6 -0.36 9.44 2.34
CA LYS A 6 -1.28 8.83 1.38
C LYS A 6 -0.94 9.25 -0.04
N GLU A 7 -0.65 10.52 -0.27
CA GLU A 7 -0.21 11.00 -1.59
C GLU A 7 1.10 10.32 -2.00
N PHE A 8 2.05 10.20 -1.08
CA PHE A 8 3.31 9.49 -1.33
C PHE A 8 3.08 8.01 -1.66
N LEU A 9 2.21 7.34 -0.92
CA LEU A 9 1.83 5.96 -1.18
C LEU A 9 1.19 5.79 -2.56
N LEU A 10 0.22 6.63 -2.92
CA LEU A 10 -0.46 6.57 -4.22
C LEU A 10 0.49 6.81 -5.37
N PHE A 11 1.41 7.77 -5.21
CA PHE A 11 2.45 8.03 -6.20
C PHE A 11 3.35 6.80 -6.39
N ALA A 12 3.80 6.17 -5.30
CA ALA A 12 4.60 4.96 -5.37
C ALA A 12 3.82 3.80 -6.02
N LEU A 13 2.57 3.54 -5.61
CA LEU A 13 1.74 2.49 -6.21
C LEU A 13 1.63 2.67 -7.74
N ALA A 14 1.30 3.89 -8.20
CA ALA A 14 1.24 4.20 -9.62
C ALA A 14 2.58 4.01 -10.33
N HIS A 15 3.69 4.43 -9.71
CA HIS A 15 5.05 4.22 -10.24
C HIS A 15 5.37 2.72 -10.41
N PHE A 16 4.91 1.88 -9.48
CA PHE A 16 5.10 0.43 -9.54
C PHE A 16 4.14 -0.29 -10.49
N GLY A 17 3.12 0.41 -11.01
CA GLY A 17 2.05 -0.13 -11.85
C GLY A 17 0.97 -0.86 -11.05
N ILE A 18 0.78 -0.49 -9.78
CA ILE A 18 -0.25 -1.04 -8.89
C ILE A 18 -1.39 -0.03 -8.83
N GLU A 19 -2.58 -0.44 -9.27
CA GLU A 19 -3.75 0.43 -9.27
C GLU A 19 -4.49 0.38 -7.92
N ALA A 20 -4.87 1.56 -7.42
CA ALA A 20 -5.71 1.69 -6.23
C ALA A 20 -7.19 1.69 -6.65
N ILE A 21 -7.94 0.69 -6.22
CA ILE A 21 -9.37 0.55 -6.53
C ILE A 21 -10.20 1.57 -5.74
N SER A 22 -9.88 1.74 -4.46
CA SER A 22 -10.64 2.61 -3.57
C SER A 22 -9.76 3.16 -2.46
N GLN A 23 -10.18 4.28 -1.89
CA GLN A 23 -9.48 4.97 -0.82
C GLN A 23 -10.49 5.41 0.23
N GLU A 24 -10.33 4.94 1.46
CA GLU A 24 -11.25 5.24 2.57
C GLU A 24 -10.45 5.65 3.80
N GLY A 25 -10.44 6.95 4.12
CA GLY A 25 -9.60 7.49 5.18
C GLY A 25 -8.13 7.15 4.97
N ASN A 26 -7.57 6.37 5.91
CA ASN A 26 -6.19 5.88 5.90
C ASN A 26 -6.03 4.50 5.24
N LEU A 27 -7.09 3.96 4.63
CA LEU A 27 -7.08 2.69 3.92
C LEU A 27 -7.01 2.94 2.41
N VAL A 28 -6.14 2.19 1.73
CA VAL A 28 -6.04 2.13 0.27
C VAL A 28 -6.28 0.69 -0.16
N MET A 29 -7.39 0.45 -0.85
CA MET A 29 -7.76 -0.86 -1.36
C MET A 29 -7.17 -1.05 -2.76
N LEU A 30 -6.57 -2.21 -2.98
CA LEU A 30 -5.93 -2.59 -4.23
C LEU A 30 -6.60 -3.85 -4.81
N GLU A 31 -6.20 -4.22 -6.02
CA GLU A 31 -6.62 -5.48 -6.63
C GLU A 31 -6.23 -6.72 -5.80
N LYS A 32 -6.85 -7.86 -6.15
CA LYS A 32 -6.64 -9.17 -5.48
C LYS A 32 -6.92 -9.17 -3.97
N GLY A 33 -7.76 -8.25 -3.49
CA GLY A 33 -8.18 -8.20 -2.08
C GLY A 33 -7.12 -7.64 -1.13
N TYR A 34 -6.12 -6.93 -1.67
CA TYR A 34 -5.12 -6.22 -0.87
C TYR A 34 -5.68 -4.92 -0.31
N THR A 35 -5.27 -4.57 0.89
CA THR A 35 -5.58 -3.28 1.53
C THR A 35 -4.35 -2.80 2.26
N ILE A 36 -4.00 -1.54 2.06
CA ILE A 36 -2.89 -0.88 2.76
C ILE A 36 -3.50 0.09 3.77
N GLU A 37 -3.16 -0.10 5.04
CA GLU A 37 -3.50 0.83 6.11
C GLU A 37 -2.30 1.72 6.41
N ILE A 38 -2.51 3.03 6.38
CA ILE A 38 -1.49 4.03 6.68
C ILE A 38 -1.54 4.32 8.19
N GLU A 39 -0.57 3.81 8.93
CA GLU A 39 -0.49 3.98 10.40
C GLU A 39 0.40 5.15 10.81
N GLY A 40 1.26 5.64 9.91
CA GLY A 40 2.13 6.79 10.16
C GLY A 40 2.85 7.26 8.90
N LYS A 41 3.74 8.26 9.05
CA LYS A 41 4.46 8.87 7.91
C LYS A 41 5.22 7.85 7.06
N ASN A 42 5.81 6.84 7.69
CA ASN A 42 6.57 5.77 7.06
C ASN A 42 6.17 4.41 7.64
N LEU A 43 4.89 4.21 7.97
CA LEU A 43 4.41 2.94 8.50
C LEU A 43 3.11 2.55 7.80
N PHE A 44 3.18 1.43 7.09
CA PHE A 44 2.11 0.90 6.26
C PHE A 44 1.86 -0.55 6.66
N LYS A 45 0.61 -0.92 6.88
CA LYS A 45 0.22 -2.30 7.17
C LYS A 45 -0.48 -2.88 5.95
N LEU A 46 0.06 -3.97 5.42
CA LEU A 46 -0.56 -4.70 4.33
C LEU A 46 -1.52 -5.74 4.90
N LEU A 47 -2.74 -5.71 4.40
CA LEU A 47 -3.76 -6.72 4.63
C LEU A 47 -4.11 -7.40 3.31
N GLN A 48 -4.48 -8.68 3.38
CA GLN A 48 -5.05 -9.43 2.27
C GLN A 48 -6.28 -10.17 2.77
N ALA A 49 -7.43 -9.95 2.12
CA ALA A 49 -8.72 -10.51 2.55
C ALA A 49 -9.04 -10.27 4.05
N GLY A 50 -8.63 -9.12 4.59
CA GLY A 50 -8.85 -8.73 5.98
C GLY A 50 -7.85 -9.30 7.00
N LEU A 51 -6.87 -10.11 6.56
CA LEU A 51 -5.80 -10.63 7.41
C LEU A 51 -4.53 -9.79 7.26
N VAL A 52 -3.86 -9.49 8.38
CA VAL A 52 -2.57 -8.78 8.36
C VAL A 52 -1.51 -9.69 7.75
N VAL A 53 -0.92 -9.24 6.64
CA VAL A 53 0.19 -9.93 5.98
C VAL A 53 1.50 -9.53 6.64
N ALA A 54 1.81 -8.23 6.64
CA ALA A 54 3.02 -7.69 7.26
C ALA A 54 2.95 -6.16 7.41
N PRO A 55 3.65 -5.58 8.41
CA PRO A 55 3.97 -4.16 8.44
C PRO A 55 5.18 -3.83 7.56
N PHE A 56 5.18 -2.64 6.97
CA PHE A 56 6.23 -2.10 6.12
C PHE A 56 6.59 -0.69 6.58
N ALA A 57 7.89 -0.46 6.79
CA ALA A 57 8.42 0.85 7.15
C ALA A 57 8.83 1.70 5.92
N ASP A 58 8.66 1.13 4.72
CA ASP A 58 9.12 1.69 3.46
C ASP A 58 8.13 1.33 2.34
N VAL A 59 7.76 2.33 1.54
CA VAL A 59 6.76 2.18 0.48
C VAL A 59 7.29 1.37 -0.69
N GLU A 60 8.59 1.45 -0.96
CA GLU A 60 9.21 0.74 -2.08
C GLU A 60 9.16 -0.77 -1.83
N THR A 61 9.55 -1.18 -0.62
CA THR A 61 9.50 -2.57 -0.15
C THR A 61 8.08 -3.12 -0.17
N LEU A 62 7.09 -2.32 0.26
CA LEU A 62 5.67 -2.66 0.20
C LEU A 62 5.22 -2.91 -1.25
N CYS A 63 5.51 -1.97 -2.15
CA CYS A 63 5.12 -2.08 -3.55
C CYS A 63 5.82 -3.25 -4.26
N GLN A 64 7.10 -3.50 -3.97
CA GLN A 64 7.82 -4.65 -4.49
C GLN A 64 7.19 -5.97 -4.03
N PHE A 65 6.83 -6.08 -2.75
CA PHE A 65 6.16 -7.27 -2.21
C PHE A 65 4.84 -7.55 -2.95
N ILE A 66 3.98 -6.53 -3.07
CA ILE A 66 2.68 -6.65 -3.77
C ILE A 66 2.91 -7.06 -5.23
N LYS A 67 3.87 -6.43 -5.92
CA LYS A 67 4.18 -6.73 -7.33
C LYS A 67 4.74 -8.13 -7.53
N MET A 68 5.54 -8.63 -6.59
CA MET A 68 6.07 -10.00 -6.64
C MET A 68 4.95 -11.01 -6.43
N ASP A 69 4.08 -10.79 -5.44
CA ASP A 69 2.94 -11.68 -5.18
C ASP A 69 1.95 -11.69 -6.36
N GLN A 70 1.65 -10.52 -6.94
CA GLN A 70 0.73 -10.43 -8.08
C GLN A 70 1.21 -11.16 -9.35
N LYS A 71 2.51 -11.46 -9.47
CA LYS A 71 3.08 -12.24 -10.58
C LYS A 71 3.00 -13.76 -10.37
N GLY A 72 2.54 -14.21 -9.20
CA GLY A 72 2.25 -15.61 -8.88
C GLY A 72 0.90 -16.08 -9.39
#